data_AF-A0A1Q3X1W0-F1
#
_entry.id   AF-A0A1Q3X1W0-F1
#
_cell.length_a   1.000
_cell.length_b   1.000
_cell.length_c   1.000
_cell.angle_alpha   90.00
_cell.angle_beta   90.00
_cell.angle_gamma   90.00
#
_symmetry.space_group_name_H-M   'P 1'
#
loop_
_entity.id
_entity.type
_entity.pdbx_description
1 polymer ?
#
loop_
_entity_poly.entity_id
_entity_poly.type
_entity_poly.pdbx_seq_one_letter_code
_entity_poly.pdbx_strand_id
1 'polypeptide(L)'
;MMAQQEALQNWWNGVSFEGKENYRLDDDGALILVKGPNNAERTIVTVSEDSADAVLKTLTEKYNEAATRVKELREEWVSSEDKLKLIGKVERMKDYLQHAAAAGPVNELYREIADWEKVLQQLTGENYNSKLKLAQQAEELAGSENFKEGAQAFKDLTELWKQIGYVDKERNDKLWSRIEAAKDKFYERKRQYQEDHGKEMLQNLDLKLELVAKAEELAASEQWRETTEAFRNLMDEWKKVGATMHDKNEELWQKFIAAKNVFFDRKKVHSERIKEEQGNNAGLKQALVEKAEALADSTEWNATTDAYEKLMEEWKKVGRVAGEMGEELWKKFLGAKDKFYKAKRAHFGAMRVELEDNMARKMSILNRAEVLKDATHWNDTTAELNDLMTEWKSIGPVPREHSQDMWERFLAARKHFFERKDAAREKRKEHQERQKSERISRAKHFAHQLEDEIKEHEEELADFKNGIENITPGKKAEELKQHLENLIKEVSAKLEKKRKKLQEALGQNEKKPARDKESQAPAETSSEIVEDNNDEGQV
;
A
#
# COMPACT_ATOMS: atom_id res chain seq x y z
N MET A 1 -140.84 -2.88 -16.84
CA MET A 1 -139.49 -3.43 -16.70
C MET A 1 -139.20 -4.47 -17.78
N MET A 2 -139.79 -5.67 -17.80
CA MET A 2 -139.47 -6.67 -18.86
C MET A 2 -139.68 -6.18 -20.31
N ALA A 3 -140.74 -5.40 -20.58
CA ALA A 3 -140.99 -4.84 -21.92
C ALA A 3 -139.95 -3.77 -22.35
N GLN A 4 -139.40 -3.00 -21.40
CA GLN A 4 -138.36 -1.99 -21.67
C GLN A 4 -136.98 -2.64 -21.87
N GLN A 5 -136.71 -3.74 -21.16
CA GLN A 5 -135.48 -4.54 -21.33
C GLN A 5 -135.43 -5.24 -22.69
N GLU A 6 -136.53 -5.85 -23.12
CA GLU A 6 -136.62 -6.44 -24.46
C GLU A 6 -136.50 -5.39 -25.57
N ALA A 7 -137.07 -4.20 -25.38
CA ALA A 7 -136.98 -3.09 -26.34
C ALA A 7 -135.54 -2.57 -26.50
N LEU A 8 -134.82 -2.35 -25.38
CA LEU A 8 -133.42 -1.91 -25.38
C LEU A 8 -132.48 -2.98 -25.98
N GLN A 9 -132.70 -4.26 -25.69
CA GLN A 9 -131.89 -5.33 -26.27
C GLN A 9 -132.18 -5.51 -27.77
N ASN A 10 -133.43 -5.34 -28.20
CA ASN A 10 -133.80 -5.31 -29.61
C ASN A 10 -133.18 -4.10 -30.34
N TRP A 11 -133.17 -2.92 -29.71
CA TRP A 11 -132.47 -1.73 -30.20
C TRP A 11 -130.97 -2.01 -30.35
N TRP A 12 -130.31 -2.51 -29.30
CA TRP A 12 -128.89 -2.83 -29.34
C TRP A 12 -128.55 -3.83 -30.45
N ASN A 13 -129.36 -4.86 -30.63
CA ASN A 13 -129.16 -5.84 -31.71
C ASN A 13 -129.36 -5.23 -33.11
N GLY A 14 -130.29 -4.28 -33.28
CA GLY A 14 -130.59 -3.62 -34.55
C GLY A 14 -129.63 -2.49 -34.94
N VAL A 15 -128.97 -1.86 -33.96
CA VAL A 15 -127.99 -0.79 -34.20
C VAL A 15 -126.70 -1.38 -34.76
N SER A 16 -126.13 -0.70 -35.76
CA SER A 16 -124.82 -1.01 -36.32
C SER A 16 -123.94 0.23 -36.28
N PHE A 17 -122.81 0.14 -35.58
CA PHE A 17 -121.73 1.12 -35.61
C PHE A 17 -120.39 0.41 -35.60
N GLU A 18 -119.35 1.07 -36.09
CA GLU A 18 -118.01 0.53 -36.14
C GLU A 18 -117.45 0.34 -34.71
N GLY A 19 -116.90 -0.83 -34.41
CA GLY A 19 -116.38 -1.12 -33.07
C GLY A 19 -117.43 -1.57 -32.05
N LYS A 20 -118.66 -1.90 -32.47
CA LYS A 20 -119.73 -2.40 -31.60
C LYS A 20 -119.31 -3.63 -30.79
N GLU A 21 -118.45 -4.48 -31.35
CA GLU A 21 -117.89 -5.68 -30.70
C GLU A 21 -117.08 -5.37 -29.43
N ASN A 22 -116.64 -4.12 -29.26
CA ASN A 22 -115.94 -3.69 -28.05
C ASN A 22 -116.89 -3.43 -26.88
N TYR A 23 -118.21 -3.43 -27.12
CA TYR A 23 -119.20 -3.05 -26.13
C TYR A 23 -120.25 -4.15 -25.95
N ARG A 24 -120.83 -4.19 -24.75
CA ARG A 24 -122.02 -4.97 -24.45
C ARG A 24 -123.02 -4.09 -23.72
N LEU A 25 -124.30 -4.31 -24.00
CA LEU A 25 -125.39 -3.76 -23.20
C LEU A 25 -125.81 -4.82 -22.18
N ASP A 26 -125.92 -4.47 -20.91
CA ASP A 26 -126.47 -5.34 -19.87
C ASP A 26 -127.99 -5.15 -19.71
N ASP A 27 -128.60 -6.00 -18.89
CA ASP A 27 -130.06 -6.03 -18.66
C ASP A 27 -130.58 -4.77 -17.94
N ASP A 28 -129.70 -3.97 -17.33
CA ASP A 28 -130.03 -2.72 -16.64
C ASP A 28 -129.84 -1.48 -17.55
N GLY A 29 -129.52 -1.69 -18.82
CA GLY A 29 -129.29 -0.64 -19.81
C GLY A 29 -127.91 0.01 -19.71
N ALA A 30 -126.96 -0.57 -18.96
CA ALA A 30 -125.60 -0.07 -18.88
C ALA A 30 -124.78 -0.54 -20.10
N LEU A 31 -124.22 0.44 -20.82
CA LEU A 31 -123.30 0.19 -21.91
C LEU A 31 -121.89 0.00 -21.33
N ILE A 32 -121.38 -1.21 -21.41
CA ILE A 32 -120.10 -1.63 -20.85
C ILE A 32 -119.08 -1.79 -21.97
N LEU A 33 -117.93 -1.13 -21.84
CA LEU A 33 -116.75 -1.44 -22.64
C LEU A 33 -116.15 -2.75 -22.12
N VAL A 34 -116.07 -3.76 -22.98
CA VAL A 34 -115.54 -5.08 -22.65
C VAL A 34 -114.02 -5.00 -22.47
N LYS A 35 -113.47 -5.78 -21.52
CA LYS A 35 -112.02 -5.88 -21.33
C LYS A 35 -111.32 -6.31 -22.62
N GLY A 36 -110.42 -5.48 -23.10
CA GLY A 36 -109.51 -5.74 -24.21
C GLY A 36 -108.05 -5.89 -23.77
N PRO A 37 -107.11 -5.99 -24.72
CA PRO A 37 -105.69 -6.17 -24.43
C PRO A 37 -105.04 -4.98 -23.69
N ASN A 38 -105.51 -3.76 -23.95
CA ASN A 38 -104.90 -2.50 -23.50
C ASN A 38 -105.86 -1.60 -22.71
N ASN A 39 -107.05 -2.11 -22.38
CA ASN A 39 -108.05 -1.39 -21.58
C ASN A 39 -108.70 -2.32 -20.55
N ALA A 40 -109.23 -1.71 -19.49
CA ALA A 40 -110.00 -2.41 -18.47
C ALA A 40 -111.49 -2.39 -18.83
N GLU A 41 -112.22 -3.42 -18.40
CA GLU A 41 -113.68 -3.40 -18.47
C GLU A 41 -114.23 -2.27 -17.59
N ARG A 42 -115.17 -1.49 -18.14
CA ARG A 42 -115.83 -0.41 -17.40
C ARG A 42 -117.18 -0.05 -18.00
N THR A 43 -118.10 0.37 -17.15
CA THR A 43 -119.36 0.99 -17.59
C THR A 43 -119.08 2.38 -18.14
N ILE A 44 -119.56 2.64 -19.36
CA ILE A 44 -119.35 3.91 -20.08
C ILE A 44 -120.50 4.87 -19.78
N VAL A 45 -121.74 4.40 -19.91
CA VAL A 45 -122.95 5.17 -19.62
C VAL A 45 -124.15 4.22 -19.46
N THR A 46 -125.22 4.66 -18.79
CA THR A 46 -126.50 3.96 -18.75
C THR A 46 -127.47 4.60 -19.73
N VAL A 47 -128.17 3.78 -20.50
CA VAL A 47 -129.01 4.15 -21.64
C VAL A 47 -130.45 3.76 -21.36
N SER A 48 -131.40 4.65 -21.66
CA SER A 48 -132.85 4.36 -21.62
C SER A 48 -133.44 4.32 -23.03
N GLU A 49 -134.57 3.65 -23.20
CA GLU A 49 -135.25 3.48 -24.49
C GLU A 49 -135.47 4.81 -25.24
N ASP A 50 -135.90 5.86 -24.53
CA ASP A 50 -136.18 7.19 -25.10
C ASP A 50 -134.91 7.99 -25.47
N SER A 51 -133.75 7.60 -24.94
CA SER A 51 -132.49 8.34 -25.09
C SER A 51 -131.42 7.58 -25.87
N ALA A 52 -131.68 6.32 -26.25
CA ALA A 52 -130.67 5.41 -26.74
C ALA A 52 -129.94 5.88 -28.00
N ASP A 53 -130.69 6.31 -29.02
CA ASP A 53 -130.11 6.83 -30.26
C ASP A 53 -129.35 8.15 -30.03
N ALA A 54 -129.87 9.02 -29.17
CA ALA A 54 -129.23 10.30 -28.85
C ALA A 54 -127.91 10.10 -28.09
N VAL A 55 -127.91 9.22 -27.08
CA VAL A 55 -126.72 8.87 -26.30
C VAL A 55 -125.67 8.18 -27.17
N LEU A 56 -126.05 7.21 -27.99
CA LEU A 56 -125.12 6.55 -28.91
C LEU A 56 -124.52 7.53 -29.92
N LYS A 57 -125.32 8.45 -30.46
CA LYS A 57 -124.81 9.51 -31.34
C LYS A 57 -123.78 10.38 -30.62
N THR A 58 -124.05 10.83 -29.40
CA THR A 58 -123.10 11.62 -28.60
C THR A 58 -121.83 10.82 -28.26
N LEU A 59 -121.94 9.54 -27.92
CA LEU A 59 -120.79 8.67 -27.66
C LEU A 59 -119.93 8.47 -28.92
N THR A 60 -120.55 8.41 -30.11
CA THR A 60 -119.86 8.29 -31.39
C THR A 60 -119.16 9.61 -31.76
N GLU A 61 -119.80 10.75 -31.50
CA GLU A 61 -119.18 12.08 -31.63
C GLU A 61 -117.97 12.22 -30.68
N LYS A 62 -118.10 11.78 -29.43
CA LYS A 62 -117.00 11.75 -28.45
C LYS A 62 -115.88 10.79 -28.84
N TYR A 63 -116.19 9.67 -29.49
CA TYR A 63 -115.19 8.81 -30.10
C TYR A 63 -114.41 9.56 -31.19
N ASN A 64 -115.10 10.27 -32.09
CA ASN A 64 -114.44 11.04 -33.16
C ASN A 64 -113.55 12.17 -32.61
N GLU A 65 -113.94 12.84 -31.53
CA GLU A 65 -113.08 13.80 -30.81
C GLU A 65 -111.81 13.11 -30.27
N ALA A 66 -111.96 11.96 -29.61
CA ALA A 66 -110.83 11.19 -29.06
C ALA A 66 -109.90 10.68 -30.17
N ALA A 67 -110.45 10.16 -31.26
CA ALA A 67 -109.71 9.71 -32.43
C ALA A 67 -108.96 10.85 -33.12
N THR A 68 -109.55 12.05 -33.19
CA THR A 68 -108.88 13.25 -33.70
C THR A 68 -107.68 13.63 -32.84
N ARG A 69 -107.82 13.61 -31.51
CA ARG A 69 -106.70 13.87 -30.58
C ARG A 69 -105.58 12.83 -30.69
N VAL A 70 -105.93 11.54 -30.81
CA VAL A 70 -104.92 10.49 -31.05
C VAL A 70 -104.24 10.72 -32.39
N LYS A 71 -104.98 11.12 -33.44
CA LYS A 71 -104.43 11.42 -34.76
C LYS A 71 -103.46 12.62 -34.74
N GLU A 72 -103.83 13.71 -34.07
CA GLU A 72 -102.94 14.87 -33.87
C GLU A 72 -101.67 14.46 -33.13
N LEU A 73 -101.81 13.68 -32.05
CA LEU A 73 -100.67 13.16 -31.31
C LEU A 73 -99.84 12.17 -32.14
N ARG A 74 -100.45 11.41 -33.05
CA ARG A 74 -99.76 10.53 -34.00
C ARG A 74 -98.95 11.32 -35.01
N GLU A 75 -99.49 12.42 -35.54
CA GLU A 75 -98.77 13.31 -36.46
C GLU A 75 -97.58 13.97 -35.76
N GLU A 76 -97.77 14.42 -34.52
CA GLU A 76 -96.67 14.92 -33.68
C GLU A 76 -95.66 13.81 -33.34
N TRP A 77 -96.15 12.60 -33.06
CA TRP A 77 -95.32 11.44 -32.79
C TRP A 77 -94.46 11.10 -33.99
N VAL A 78 -95.00 11.08 -35.21
CA VAL A 78 -94.23 10.79 -36.42
C VAL A 78 -93.22 11.90 -36.72
N SER A 79 -93.62 13.17 -36.58
CA SER A 79 -92.76 14.31 -36.92
C SER A 79 -91.68 14.64 -35.88
N SER A 80 -91.87 14.28 -34.60
CA SER A 80 -90.86 14.57 -33.56
C SER A 80 -89.64 13.67 -33.70
N GLU A 81 -88.44 14.25 -33.82
CA GLU A 81 -87.18 13.50 -33.77
C GLU A 81 -86.92 12.93 -32.37
N ASP A 82 -87.30 13.67 -31.32
CA ASP A 82 -87.16 13.27 -29.93
C ASP A 82 -88.52 12.84 -29.36
N LYS A 83 -88.77 11.54 -29.36
CA LYS A 83 -90.03 10.97 -28.86
C LYS A 83 -90.22 11.22 -27.37
N LEU A 84 -89.15 11.34 -26.58
CA LEU A 84 -89.24 11.48 -25.11
C LEU A 84 -89.92 12.77 -24.68
N LYS A 85 -89.89 13.83 -25.50
CA LYS A 85 -90.65 15.07 -25.24
C LYS A 85 -92.17 14.85 -25.20
N LEU A 86 -92.64 13.77 -25.81
CA LEU A 86 -94.06 13.43 -25.89
C LEU A 86 -94.52 12.54 -24.73
N ILE A 87 -93.62 12.11 -23.83
CA ILE A 87 -93.95 11.17 -22.74
C ILE A 87 -95.18 11.63 -21.94
N GLY A 88 -95.19 12.89 -21.49
CA GLY A 88 -96.32 13.44 -20.75
C GLY A 88 -97.59 13.63 -21.61
N LYS A 89 -97.46 13.80 -22.93
CA LYS A 89 -98.63 13.88 -23.83
C LYS A 89 -99.26 12.50 -24.03
N VAL A 90 -98.44 11.46 -24.21
CA VAL A 90 -98.87 10.06 -24.33
C VAL A 90 -99.52 9.58 -23.02
N GLU A 91 -98.91 9.88 -21.87
CA GLU A 91 -99.48 9.56 -20.54
C GLU A 91 -100.84 10.25 -20.32
N ARG A 92 -100.96 11.54 -20.63
CA ARG A 92 -102.24 12.26 -20.54
C ARG A 92 -103.28 11.73 -21.52
N MET A 93 -102.87 11.33 -22.72
CA MET A 93 -103.80 10.78 -23.72
C MET A 93 -104.31 9.40 -23.30
N LYS A 94 -103.43 8.56 -22.72
CA LYS A 94 -103.82 7.30 -22.10
C LYS A 94 -104.84 7.51 -20.98
N ASP A 95 -104.54 8.40 -20.04
CA ASP A 95 -105.42 8.72 -18.91
C ASP A 95 -106.77 9.26 -19.41
N TYR A 96 -106.75 10.13 -20.41
CA TYR A 96 -107.96 10.62 -21.07
C TYR A 96 -108.78 9.46 -21.67
N LEU A 97 -108.16 8.57 -22.45
CA LEU A 97 -108.87 7.42 -23.02
C LEU A 97 -109.45 6.51 -21.94
N GLN A 98 -108.73 6.28 -20.84
CA GLN A 98 -109.19 5.48 -19.69
C GLN A 98 -110.45 6.03 -19.01
N HIS A 99 -110.75 7.32 -19.17
CA HIS A 99 -111.91 7.97 -18.54
C HIS A 99 -112.96 8.44 -19.56
N ALA A 100 -112.60 8.65 -20.83
CA ALA A 100 -113.52 9.15 -21.85
C ALA A 100 -114.70 8.21 -22.09
N ALA A 101 -115.93 8.74 -22.09
CA ALA A 101 -117.11 7.99 -22.47
C ALA A 101 -117.32 8.10 -23.99
N ALA A 102 -117.04 7.02 -24.73
CA ALA A 102 -117.04 6.99 -26.18
C ALA A 102 -117.46 5.61 -26.71
N ALA A 103 -118.13 5.58 -27.87
CA ALA A 103 -118.56 4.38 -28.57
C ALA A 103 -117.94 4.35 -29.99
N GLY A 104 -117.05 3.41 -30.25
CA GLY A 104 -116.34 3.25 -31.53
C GLY A 104 -115.21 2.21 -31.45
N PRO A 105 -114.30 2.13 -32.44
CA PRO A 105 -113.14 1.23 -32.39
C PRO A 105 -112.04 1.69 -31.39
N VAL A 106 -112.39 1.88 -30.11
CA VAL A 106 -111.49 2.37 -29.05
C VAL A 106 -110.28 1.48 -28.80
N ASN A 107 -110.39 0.17 -29.07
CA ASN A 107 -109.28 -0.78 -28.90
C ASN A 107 -108.08 -0.43 -29.78
N GLU A 108 -108.30 0.15 -30.96
CA GLU A 108 -107.21 0.60 -31.85
C GLU A 108 -106.47 1.80 -31.25
N LEU A 109 -107.22 2.77 -30.71
CA LEU A 109 -106.66 3.95 -30.03
C LEU A 109 -105.81 3.54 -28.82
N TYR A 110 -106.28 2.60 -28.00
CA TYR A 110 -105.49 2.06 -26.89
C TYR A 110 -104.24 1.31 -27.34
N ARG A 111 -104.31 0.55 -28.45
CA ARG A 111 -103.14 -0.14 -29.01
C ARG A 111 -102.06 0.84 -29.43
N GLU A 112 -102.42 1.91 -30.13
CA GLU A 112 -101.45 2.93 -30.56
C GLU A 112 -100.73 3.60 -29.38
N ILE A 113 -101.49 4.00 -28.36
CA ILE A 113 -100.92 4.62 -27.16
C ILE A 113 -100.02 3.63 -26.42
N ALA A 114 -100.43 2.37 -26.29
CA ALA A 114 -99.61 1.32 -25.66
C ALA A 114 -98.30 1.06 -26.44
N ASP A 115 -98.34 1.09 -27.77
CA ASP A 115 -97.15 0.97 -28.61
C ASP A 115 -96.19 2.15 -28.40
N TRP A 116 -96.71 3.39 -28.31
CA TRP A 116 -95.89 4.57 -28.02
C TRP A 116 -95.30 4.54 -26.60
N GLU A 117 -96.07 4.11 -25.60
CA GLU A 117 -95.56 3.91 -24.23
C GLU A 117 -94.40 2.92 -24.20
N LYS A 118 -94.51 1.80 -24.93
CA LYS A 118 -93.45 0.79 -25.01
C LYS A 118 -92.16 1.38 -25.60
N VAL A 119 -92.28 2.20 -26.65
CA VAL A 119 -91.12 2.91 -27.24
C VAL A 119 -90.52 3.90 -26.25
N LEU A 120 -91.33 4.68 -25.55
CA LEU A 120 -90.86 5.64 -24.52
C LEU A 120 -90.15 4.93 -23.36
N GLN A 121 -90.68 3.80 -22.89
CA GLN A 121 -90.05 2.98 -21.86
C GLN A 121 -88.71 2.41 -22.32
N GLN A 122 -88.61 1.99 -23.58
CA GLN A 122 -87.34 1.53 -24.15
C GLN A 122 -86.31 2.66 -24.20
N LEU A 123 -86.67 3.83 -24.75
CA LEU A 123 -85.76 4.98 -24.86
C LEU A 123 -85.31 5.51 -23.48
N THR A 124 -86.20 5.59 -22.50
CA THR A 124 -85.84 5.96 -21.12
C THR A 124 -84.93 4.92 -20.48
N GLY A 125 -85.14 3.64 -20.74
CA GLY A 125 -84.26 2.55 -20.31
C GLY A 125 -82.86 2.62 -20.93
N GLU A 126 -82.76 2.92 -22.22
CA GLU A 126 -81.49 3.12 -22.94
C GLU A 126 -80.71 4.34 -22.40
N ASN A 127 -81.39 5.46 -22.15
CA ASN A 127 -80.79 6.63 -21.51
C ASN A 127 -80.31 6.31 -20.08
N TYR A 128 -81.11 5.60 -19.29
CA TYR A 128 -80.72 5.18 -17.94
C TYR A 128 -79.48 4.28 -17.97
N ASN A 129 -79.43 3.29 -18.86
CA ASN A 129 -78.28 2.41 -19.01
C ASN A 129 -77.02 3.18 -19.45
N SER A 130 -77.17 4.19 -20.31
CA SER A 130 -76.06 5.05 -20.72
C SER A 130 -75.54 5.88 -19.54
N LYS A 131 -76.44 6.47 -18.73
CA LYS A 131 -76.07 7.18 -17.50
C LYS A 131 -75.45 6.26 -16.45
N LEU A 132 -75.94 5.01 -16.33
CA LEU A 132 -75.38 4.01 -15.44
C LEU A 132 -73.93 3.66 -15.81
N LYS A 133 -73.64 3.50 -17.11
CA LYS A 133 -72.27 3.29 -17.60
C LYS A 133 -71.36 4.46 -17.26
N LEU A 134 -71.83 5.70 -17.41
CA LEU A 134 -71.05 6.88 -16.99
C LEU A 134 -70.79 6.87 -15.47
N ALA A 135 -71.77 6.49 -14.65
CA ALA A 135 -71.56 6.38 -13.21
C ALA A 135 -70.51 5.31 -12.84
N GLN A 136 -70.52 4.16 -13.52
CA GLN A 136 -69.51 3.11 -13.33
C GLN A 136 -68.11 3.59 -13.77
N GLN A 137 -68.01 4.27 -14.91
CA GLN A 137 -66.75 4.86 -15.37
C GLN A 137 -66.21 5.91 -14.39
N ALA A 138 -67.07 6.73 -13.79
CA ALA A 138 -66.67 7.69 -12.76
C ALA A 138 -66.06 6.97 -11.54
N GLU A 139 -66.69 5.88 -11.09
CA GLU A 139 -66.22 5.07 -9.96
C GLU A 139 -64.85 4.41 -10.23
N GLU A 140 -64.63 3.94 -11.46
CA GLU A 140 -63.32 3.42 -11.90
C GLU A 140 -62.26 4.53 -11.95
N LEU A 141 -62.61 5.70 -12.52
CA LEU A 141 -61.73 6.87 -12.61
C LEU A 141 -61.31 7.40 -11.24
N ALA A 142 -62.14 7.22 -10.20
CA ALA A 142 -61.80 7.59 -8.83
C ALA A 142 -60.58 6.83 -8.28
N GLY A 143 -60.22 5.68 -8.89
CA GLY A 143 -59.02 4.91 -8.56
C GLY A 143 -57.78 5.27 -9.37
N SER A 144 -57.90 6.10 -10.41
CA SER A 144 -56.80 6.39 -11.35
C SER A 144 -55.62 7.11 -10.69
N GLU A 145 -54.39 6.68 -11.03
CA GLU A 145 -53.14 7.32 -10.60
C GLU A 145 -52.74 8.49 -11.50
N ASN A 146 -53.29 8.56 -12.73
CA ASN A 146 -53.02 9.67 -13.64
C ASN A 146 -53.99 10.83 -13.38
N PHE A 147 -53.61 11.71 -12.46
CA PHE A 147 -54.45 12.84 -12.02
C PHE A 147 -54.73 13.90 -13.10
N LYS A 148 -53.94 13.94 -14.18
CA LYS A 148 -54.16 14.89 -15.29
C LYS A 148 -55.23 14.36 -16.25
N GLU A 149 -55.06 13.13 -16.71
CA GLU A 149 -56.03 12.46 -17.58
C GLU A 149 -57.35 12.19 -16.84
N GLY A 150 -57.29 11.76 -15.57
CA GLY A 150 -58.49 11.56 -14.76
C GLY A 150 -59.31 12.86 -14.60
N ALA A 151 -58.65 14.00 -14.39
CA ALA A 151 -59.34 15.29 -14.30
C ALA A 151 -60.00 15.72 -15.62
N GLN A 152 -59.41 15.37 -16.76
CA GLN A 152 -60.03 15.61 -18.07
C GLN A 152 -61.20 14.64 -18.30
N ALA A 153 -61.03 13.36 -17.98
CA ALA A 153 -62.08 12.36 -18.10
C ALA A 153 -63.33 12.71 -17.27
N PHE A 154 -63.18 13.24 -16.05
CA PHE A 154 -64.33 13.72 -15.25
C PHE A 154 -65.05 14.91 -15.90
N LYS A 155 -64.34 15.80 -16.61
CA LYS A 155 -64.98 16.89 -17.38
C LYS A 155 -65.77 16.33 -18.55
N ASP A 156 -65.16 15.43 -19.32
CA ASP A 156 -65.79 14.82 -20.49
C ASP A 156 -67.02 14.00 -20.09
N LEU A 157 -66.93 13.25 -18.99
CA LEU A 157 -68.04 12.50 -18.41
C LEU A 157 -69.20 13.41 -17.99
N THR A 158 -68.90 14.55 -17.37
CA THR A 158 -69.92 15.55 -17.01
C THR A 158 -70.60 16.13 -18.25
N GLU A 159 -69.88 16.29 -19.36
CA GLU A 159 -70.46 16.79 -20.61
C GLU A 159 -71.31 15.73 -21.31
N LEU A 160 -70.83 14.48 -21.38
CA LEU A 160 -71.60 13.34 -21.87
C LEU A 160 -72.89 13.13 -21.07
N TRP A 161 -72.83 13.32 -19.74
CA TRP A 161 -73.99 13.22 -18.87
C TRP A 161 -75.11 14.19 -19.25
N LYS A 162 -74.76 15.43 -19.63
CA LYS A 162 -75.73 16.46 -20.07
C LYS A 162 -76.33 16.14 -21.44
N GLN A 163 -75.59 15.44 -22.29
CA GLN A 163 -76.05 15.06 -23.64
C GLN A 163 -77.05 13.91 -23.62
N ILE A 164 -77.02 13.05 -22.57
CA ILE A 164 -78.00 11.97 -22.44
C ILE A 164 -79.36 12.55 -22.07
N GLY A 165 -80.38 12.12 -22.81
CA GLY A 165 -81.75 12.60 -22.69
C GLY A 165 -82.44 12.25 -21.37
N TYR A 166 -83.77 12.44 -21.38
CA TYR A 166 -84.60 12.32 -20.18
C TYR A 166 -84.54 10.91 -19.56
N VAL A 167 -84.47 10.90 -18.23
CA VAL A 167 -84.63 9.77 -17.31
C VAL A 167 -85.44 10.31 -16.13
N ASP A 168 -86.19 9.46 -15.44
CA ASP A 168 -86.89 9.87 -14.22
C ASP A 168 -85.92 10.47 -13.19
N LYS A 169 -86.45 11.45 -12.46
CA LYS A 169 -85.67 12.27 -11.54
C LYS A 169 -84.98 11.45 -10.46
N GLU A 170 -85.67 10.49 -9.83
CA GLU A 170 -85.12 9.73 -8.72
C GLU A 170 -83.94 8.84 -9.14
N ARG A 171 -84.05 8.10 -10.26
CA ARG A 171 -82.94 7.29 -10.77
C ARG A 171 -81.80 8.17 -11.27
N ASN A 172 -82.09 9.30 -11.92
CA ASN A 172 -81.08 10.24 -12.38
C ASN A 172 -80.28 10.83 -11.20
N ASP A 173 -80.96 11.28 -10.15
CA ASP A 173 -80.33 11.88 -8.97
C ASP A 173 -79.44 10.87 -8.23
N LYS A 174 -79.89 9.61 -8.08
CA LYS A 174 -79.08 8.52 -7.49
C LYS A 174 -77.79 8.28 -8.27
N LEU A 175 -77.86 8.22 -9.59
CA LEU A 175 -76.69 8.02 -10.45
C LEU A 175 -75.76 9.24 -10.42
N TRP A 176 -76.30 10.45 -10.38
CA TRP A 176 -75.50 11.67 -10.26
C TRP A 176 -74.74 11.73 -8.94
N SER A 177 -75.38 11.40 -7.81
CA SER A 177 -74.70 11.34 -6.50
C SER A 177 -73.54 10.34 -6.49
N ARG A 178 -73.61 9.24 -7.25
CA ARG A 178 -72.49 8.29 -7.41
C ARG A 178 -71.31 8.92 -8.14
N ILE A 179 -71.58 9.66 -9.23
CA ILE A 179 -70.54 10.39 -9.98
C ILE A 179 -69.90 11.47 -9.10
N GLU A 180 -70.70 12.22 -8.35
CA GLU A 180 -70.22 13.28 -7.46
C GLU A 180 -69.33 12.71 -6.35
N ALA A 181 -69.75 11.64 -5.69
CA ALA A 181 -68.93 10.95 -4.68
C ALA A 181 -67.61 10.42 -5.27
N ALA A 182 -67.63 9.86 -6.48
CA ALA A 182 -66.43 9.39 -7.17
C ALA A 182 -65.48 10.53 -7.53
N LYS A 183 -66.03 11.67 -7.99
CA LYS A 183 -65.29 12.89 -8.30
C LYS A 183 -64.64 13.47 -7.05
N ASP A 184 -65.37 13.57 -5.95
CA ASP A 184 -64.84 14.10 -4.68
C ASP A 184 -63.68 13.23 -4.18
N LYS A 185 -63.84 11.91 -4.21
CA LYS A 185 -62.77 10.95 -3.86
C LYS A 185 -61.51 11.14 -4.72
N PHE A 186 -61.67 11.35 -6.03
CA PHE A 186 -60.55 11.60 -6.94
C PHE A 186 -59.81 12.90 -6.60
N TYR A 187 -60.53 14.01 -6.42
CA TYR A 187 -59.91 15.30 -6.15
C TYR A 187 -59.26 15.37 -4.76
N GLU A 188 -59.81 14.69 -3.76
CA GLU A 188 -59.19 14.55 -2.45
C GLU A 188 -57.87 13.78 -2.54
N ARG A 189 -57.83 12.65 -3.25
CA ARG A 189 -56.58 11.90 -3.51
C ARG A 189 -55.55 12.74 -4.27
N LYS A 190 -56.00 13.50 -5.28
CA LYS A 190 -55.13 14.39 -6.05
C LYS A 190 -54.50 15.45 -5.16
N ARG A 191 -55.30 16.02 -4.25
CA ARG A 191 -54.83 17.01 -3.27
C ARG A 191 -53.80 16.38 -2.32
N GLN A 192 -54.10 15.22 -1.75
CA GLN A 192 -53.16 14.50 -0.87
C GLN A 192 -51.84 14.19 -1.57
N TYR A 193 -51.88 13.69 -2.81
CA TYR A 193 -50.68 13.47 -3.61
C TYR A 193 -49.85 14.75 -3.83
N GLN A 194 -50.50 15.88 -4.11
CA GLN A 194 -49.82 17.16 -4.26
C GLN A 194 -49.20 17.67 -2.96
N GLU A 195 -49.90 17.49 -1.82
CA GLU A 195 -49.40 17.85 -0.49
C GLU A 195 -48.19 16.98 -0.10
N ASP A 196 -48.27 15.66 -0.31
CA ASP A 196 -47.19 14.73 0.01
C ASP A 196 -45.97 14.93 -0.88
N HIS A 197 -46.18 15.10 -2.19
CA HIS A 197 -45.10 15.45 -3.11
C HIS A 197 -44.47 16.80 -2.75
N GLY A 198 -45.27 17.78 -2.30
CA GLY A 198 -44.77 19.05 -1.79
C GLY A 198 -43.88 18.90 -0.55
N LYS A 199 -44.28 18.06 0.41
CA LYS A 199 -43.48 17.73 1.61
C LYS A 199 -42.18 17.00 1.23
N GLU A 200 -42.24 16.03 0.33
CA GLU A 200 -41.06 15.31 -0.15
C GLU A 200 -40.06 16.26 -0.81
N MET A 201 -40.53 17.18 -1.65
CA MET A 201 -39.67 18.20 -2.28
C MET A 201 -38.99 19.12 -1.25
N LEU A 202 -39.69 19.48 -0.17
CA LEU A 202 -39.11 20.26 0.94
C LEU A 202 -38.07 19.45 1.72
N GLN A 203 -38.34 18.18 2.04
CA GLN A 203 -37.36 17.31 2.69
C GLN A 203 -36.12 17.11 1.82
N ASN A 204 -36.29 16.92 0.51
CA ASN A 204 -35.18 16.84 -0.45
C ASN A 204 -34.39 18.15 -0.52
N LEU A 205 -35.03 19.32 -0.31
CA LEU A 205 -34.36 20.61 -0.25
C LEU A 205 -33.43 20.67 0.98
N ASP A 206 -33.95 20.32 2.16
CA ASP A 206 -33.21 20.35 3.41
C ASP A 206 -32.01 19.40 3.36
N LEU A 207 -32.21 18.17 2.87
CA LEU A 207 -31.13 17.21 2.67
C LEU A 207 -30.06 17.75 1.71
N LYS A 208 -30.46 18.38 0.60
CA LYS A 208 -29.50 18.99 -0.35
C LYS A 208 -28.75 20.18 0.25
N LEU A 209 -29.40 20.98 1.09
CA LEU A 209 -28.75 22.06 1.82
C LEU A 209 -27.68 21.51 2.78
N GLU A 210 -27.99 20.44 3.52
CA GLU A 210 -27.03 19.78 4.40
C GLU A 210 -25.84 19.19 3.63
N LEU A 211 -26.08 18.56 2.48
CA LEU A 211 -25.02 18.01 1.62
C LEU A 211 -24.09 19.12 1.09
N VAL A 212 -24.65 20.27 0.69
CA VAL A 212 -23.86 21.43 0.27
C VAL A 212 -23.03 21.98 1.43
N ALA A 213 -23.63 22.15 2.61
CA ALA A 213 -22.90 22.65 3.79
C ALA A 213 -21.72 21.75 4.17
N LYS A 214 -21.92 20.41 4.17
CA LYS A 214 -20.84 19.43 4.39
C LYS A 214 -19.76 19.53 3.31
N ALA A 215 -20.15 19.69 2.05
CA ALA A 215 -19.20 19.85 0.94
C ALA A 215 -18.35 21.13 1.09
N GLU A 216 -18.97 22.25 1.50
CA GLU A 216 -18.30 23.52 1.75
C GLU A 216 -17.32 23.45 2.92
N GLU A 217 -17.67 22.76 4.02
CA GLU A 217 -16.75 22.52 5.14
C GLU A 217 -15.53 21.69 4.71
N LEU A 218 -15.77 20.63 3.93
CA LEU A 218 -14.72 19.76 3.41
C LEU A 218 -13.83 20.42 2.36
N ALA A 219 -14.30 21.49 1.71
CA ALA A 219 -13.52 22.22 0.69
C ALA A 219 -12.19 22.76 1.24
N ALA A 220 -12.17 23.11 2.53
CA ALA A 220 -11.00 23.63 3.23
C ALA A 220 -10.06 22.54 3.78
N SER A 221 -10.50 21.29 3.88
CA SER A 221 -9.75 20.20 4.55
C SER A 221 -8.43 19.83 3.84
N GLU A 222 -7.39 19.56 4.63
CA GLU A 222 -6.08 19.08 4.15
C GLU A 222 -5.93 17.55 4.25
N GLN A 223 -6.95 16.85 4.74
CA GLN A 223 -6.97 15.39 4.84
C GLN A 223 -7.28 14.77 3.48
N TRP A 224 -6.33 14.85 2.54
CA TRP A 224 -6.58 14.60 1.11
C TRP A 224 -7.23 13.25 0.79
N ARG A 225 -6.88 12.19 1.51
CA ARG A 225 -7.41 10.84 1.24
C ARG A 225 -8.84 10.69 1.76
N GLU A 226 -9.06 11.01 3.03
CA GLU A 226 -10.35 10.88 3.71
C GLU A 226 -11.40 11.82 3.08
N THR A 227 -11.02 13.07 2.83
CA THR A 227 -11.91 14.04 2.19
C THR A 227 -12.27 13.64 0.74
N THR A 228 -11.37 12.96 0.00
CA THR A 228 -11.71 12.42 -1.33
C THR A 228 -12.81 11.36 -1.24
N GLU A 229 -12.75 10.50 -0.23
CA GLU A 229 -13.77 9.48 0.01
C GLU A 229 -15.08 10.11 0.49
N ALA A 230 -15.01 11.10 1.38
CA ALA A 230 -16.18 11.87 1.81
C ALA A 230 -16.90 12.55 0.64
N PHE A 231 -16.17 13.19 -0.29
CA PHE A 231 -16.79 13.77 -1.50
C PHE A 231 -17.45 12.72 -2.41
N ARG A 232 -16.94 11.48 -2.47
CA ARG A 232 -17.62 10.39 -3.20
C ARG A 232 -18.92 10.00 -2.53
N ASN A 233 -18.89 9.83 -1.21
CA ASN A 233 -20.09 9.49 -0.43
C ASN A 233 -21.15 10.59 -0.54
N LEU A 234 -20.76 11.86 -0.42
CA LEU A 234 -21.68 13.00 -0.61
C LEU A 234 -22.27 13.03 -2.02
N MET A 235 -21.50 12.70 -3.06
CA MET A 235 -22.01 12.61 -4.43
C MET A 235 -23.02 11.47 -4.60
N ASP A 236 -22.80 10.34 -3.94
CA ASP A 236 -23.73 9.21 -3.98
C ASP A 236 -25.00 9.48 -3.15
N GLU A 237 -24.88 10.17 -2.02
CA GLU A 237 -26.02 10.70 -1.26
C GLU A 237 -26.81 11.71 -2.10
N TRP A 238 -26.14 12.64 -2.77
CA TRP A 238 -26.77 13.62 -3.66
C TRP A 238 -27.62 12.97 -4.76
N LYS A 239 -27.12 11.87 -5.37
CA LYS A 239 -27.85 11.12 -6.40
C LYS A 239 -29.06 10.36 -5.85
N LYS A 240 -29.02 9.96 -4.58
CA LYS A 240 -30.13 9.26 -3.90
C LYS A 240 -31.25 10.23 -3.51
N VAL A 241 -30.90 11.47 -3.16
CA VAL A 241 -31.90 12.50 -2.84
C VAL A 241 -32.67 12.88 -4.10
N GLY A 242 -34.00 12.79 -4.03
CA GLY A 242 -34.90 13.10 -5.13
C GLY A 242 -34.85 14.57 -5.59
N ALA A 243 -35.64 14.90 -6.59
CA ALA A 243 -35.74 16.28 -7.06
C ALA A 243 -36.37 17.18 -5.99
N THR A 244 -35.94 18.45 -5.98
CA THR A 244 -36.59 19.53 -5.23
C THR A 244 -37.05 20.61 -6.22
N MET A 245 -37.41 21.80 -5.75
CA MET A 245 -37.76 22.95 -6.59
C MET A 245 -36.65 23.19 -7.62
N HIS A 246 -37.03 23.27 -8.91
CA HIS A 246 -36.09 23.27 -10.03
C HIS A 246 -34.97 24.31 -9.87
N ASP A 247 -35.32 25.55 -9.55
CA ASP A 247 -34.37 26.65 -9.40
C ASP A 247 -33.39 26.44 -8.25
N LYS A 248 -33.87 25.88 -7.13
CA LYS A 248 -33.04 25.56 -5.96
C LYS A 248 -32.15 24.34 -6.18
N ASN A 249 -32.64 23.37 -6.94
CA ASN A 249 -31.86 22.18 -7.27
C ASN A 249 -30.59 22.53 -8.06
N GLU A 250 -30.72 23.39 -9.07
CA GLU A 250 -29.58 23.84 -9.87
C GLU A 250 -28.64 24.73 -9.05
N GLU A 251 -29.17 25.68 -8.26
CA GLU A 251 -28.36 26.54 -7.38
C GLU A 251 -27.49 25.73 -6.41
N LEU A 252 -28.09 24.73 -5.73
CA LEU A 252 -27.39 23.88 -4.78
C LEU A 252 -26.39 22.95 -5.46
N TRP A 253 -26.71 22.45 -6.65
CA TRP A 253 -25.79 21.65 -7.44
C TRP A 253 -24.52 22.42 -7.81
N GLN A 254 -24.67 23.67 -8.28
CA GLN A 254 -23.54 24.52 -8.62
C GLN A 254 -22.67 24.82 -7.39
N LYS A 255 -23.27 25.09 -6.23
CA LYS A 255 -22.54 25.26 -4.96
C LYS A 255 -21.77 24.00 -4.56
N PHE A 256 -22.42 22.83 -4.64
CA PHE A 256 -21.78 21.55 -4.35
C PHE A 256 -20.56 21.29 -5.25
N ILE A 257 -20.71 21.52 -6.55
CA ILE A 257 -19.62 21.35 -7.52
C ILE A 257 -18.50 22.36 -7.31
N ALA A 258 -18.82 23.62 -6.99
CA ALA A 258 -17.83 24.63 -6.66
C ALA A 258 -16.98 24.22 -5.45
N ALA A 259 -17.60 23.79 -4.36
CA ALA A 259 -16.91 23.30 -3.17
C ALA A 259 -16.01 22.08 -3.47
N LYS A 260 -16.52 21.12 -4.25
CA LYS A 260 -15.76 19.97 -4.72
C LYS A 260 -14.52 20.41 -5.53
N ASN A 261 -14.69 21.30 -6.49
CA ASN A 261 -13.60 21.76 -7.36
C ASN A 261 -12.50 22.45 -6.56
N VAL A 262 -12.85 23.32 -5.62
CA VAL A 262 -11.88 23.99 -4.72
C VAL A 262 -10.97 22.99 -4.02
N PHE A 263 -11.53 21.90 -3.47
CA PHE A 263 -10.74 20.85 -2.83
C PHE A 263 -9.81 20.12 -3.81
N PHE A 264 -10.34 19.67 -4.96
CA PHE A 264 -9.54 18.88 -5.91
C PHE A 264 -8.47 19.72 -6.61
N ASP A 265 -8.71 21.00 -6.84
CA ASP A 265 -7.71 21.93 -7.37
C ASP A 265 -6.56 22.13 -6.37
N ARG A 266 -6.87 22.35 -5.08
CA ARG A 266 -5.85 22.43 -4.02
C ARG A 266 -5.06 21.13 -3.88
N LYS A 267 -5.74 19.98 -3.93
CA LYS A 267 -5.10 18.66 -3.89
C LYS A 267 -4.15 18.46 -5.08
N LYS A 268 -4.55 18.92 -6.27
CA LYS A 268 -3.72 18.88 -7.48
C LYS A 268 -2.45 19.70 -7.27
N VAL A 269 -2.56 20.95 -6.84
CA VAL A 269 -1.41 21.82 -6.52
C VAL A 269 -0.48 21.19 -5.48
N HIS A 270 -1.05 20.61 -4.40
CA HIS A 270 -0.26 19.90 -3.39
C HIS A 270 0.50 18.71 -3.97
N SER A 271 -0.15 17.93 -4.84
CA SER A 271 0.46 16.76 -5.49
C SER A 271 1.55 17.17 -6.48
N GLU A 272 1.36 18.27 -7.20
CA GLU A 272 2.36 18.86 -8.10
C GLU A 272 3.58 19.35 -7.33
N ARG A 273 3.39 20.03 -6.19
CA ARG A 273 4.50 20.43 -5.30
C ARG A 273 5.30 19.23 -4.80
N ILE A 274 4.63 18.15 -4.36
CA ILE A 274 5.33 16.92 -3.94
C ILE A 274 6.14 16.31 -5.08
N LYS A 275 5.60 16.29 -6.30
CA LYS A 275 6.31 15.78 -7.48
C LYS A 275 7.54 16.63 -7.80
N GLU A 276 7.41 17.95 -7.73
CA GLU A 276 8.53 18.88 -7.93
C GLU A 276 9.62 18.69 -6.87
N GLU A 277 9.24 18.61 -5.59
CA GLU A 277 10.17 18.32 -4.49
C GLU A 277 10.89 16.97 -4.70
N GLN A 278 10.17 15.93 -5.11
CA GLN A 278 10.75 14.62 -5.43
C GLN A 278 11.69 14.67 -6.64
N GLY A 279 11.36 15.46 -7.66
CA GLY A 279 12.21 15.71 -8.83
C GLY A 279 13.52 16.41 -8.45
N ASN A 280 13.44 17.46 -7.64
CA ASN A 280 14.61 18.17 -7.11
C ASN A 280 15.49 17.25 -6.26
N ASN A 281 14.87 16.45 -5.37
CA ASN A 281 15.58 15.45 -4.58
C ASN A 281 16.24 14.36 -5.44
N ALA A 282 15.63 13.97 -6.58
CA ALA A 282 16.21 13.02 -7.51
C ALA A 282 17.48 13.58 -8.15
N GLY A 283 17.46 14.84 -8.59
CA GLY A 283 18.64 15.52 -9.12
C GLY A 283 19.78 15.62 -8.10
N LEU A 284 19.45 15.95 -6.84
CA LEU A 284 20.46 15.96 -5.76
C LEU A 284 21.04 14.58 -5.50
N LYS A 285 20.22 13.52 -5.42
CA LYS A 285 20.69 12.14 -5.23
C LYS A 285 21.51 11.64 -6.41
N GLN A 286 21.13 11.99 -7.64
CA GLN A 286 21.91 11.68 -8.84
C GLN A 286 23.32 12.30 -8.76
N ALA A 287 23.43 13.57 -8.37
CA ALA A 287 24.74 14.21 -8.16
C ALA A 287 25.58 13.54 -7.06
N LEU A 288 24.95 13.01 -6.00
CA LEU A 288 25.64 12.23 -4.97
C LEU A 288 26.13 10.88 -5.49
N VAL A 289 25.36 10.21 -6.36
CA VAL A 289 25.77 8.98 -7.04
C VAL A 289 26.99 9.24 -7.91
N GLU A 290 26.97 10.29 -8.72
CA GLU A 290 28.10 10.65 -9.59
C GLU A 290 29.38 10.92 -8.80
N LYS A 291 29.28 11.64 -7.67
CA LYS A 291 30.40 11.83 -6.74
C LYS A 291 30.90 10.51 -6.15
N ALA A 292 30.00 9.61 -5.78
CA ALA A 292 30.36 8.28 -5.26
C ALA A 292 31.06 7.43 -6.33
N GLU A 293 30.54 7.41 -7.55
CA GLU A 293 31.13 6.66 -8.68
C GLU A 293 32.53 7.17 -9.01
N ALA A 294 32.76 8.49 -8.99
CA ALA A 294 34.08 9.08 -9.20
C ALA A 294 35.12 8.66 -8.15
N LEU A 295 34.67 8.35 -6.92
CA LEU A 295 35.52 7.91 -5.81
C LEU A 295 35.71 6.39 -5.75
N ALA A 296 34.99 5.61 -6.56
CA ALA A 296 34.95 4.16 -6.46
C ALA A 296 36.29 3.46 -6.76
N ASP A 297 37.14 4.09 -7.57
CA ASP A 297 38.46 3.59 -7.98
C ASP A 297 39.63 4.34 -7.28
N SER A 298 39.34 5.20 -6.30
CA SER A 298 40.37 5.95 -5.57
C SER A 298 41.20 5.04 -4.66
N THR A 299 42.52 5.26 -4.64
CA THR A 299 43.47 4.57 -3.75
C THR A 299 43.78 5.35 -2.47
N GLU A 300 43.23 6.57 -2.32
CA GLU A 300 43.36 7.41 -1.13
C GLU A 300 42.43 6.88 -0.02
N TRP A 301 42.81 5.78 0.61
CA TRP A 301 41.91 4.95 1.44
C TRP A 301 41.24 5.70 2.59
N ASN A 302 41.97 6.56 3.29
CA ASN A 302 41.45 7.28 4.46
C ASN A 302 40.56 8.46 4.03
N ALA A 303 41.09 9.36 3.19
CA ALA A 303 40.33 10.50 2.67
C ALA A 303 39.05 10.10 1.92
N THR A 304 39.09 9.01 1.15
CA THR A 304 37.92 8.50 0.43
C THR A 304 36.90 7.86 1.39
N THR A 305 37.33 7.25 2.49
CA THR A 305 36.42 6.74 3.54
C THR A 305 35.61 7.89 4.15
N ASP A 306 36.27 8.98 4.55
CA ASP A 306 35.63 10.17 5.10
C ASP A 306 34.68 10.83 4.10
N ALA A 307 35.05 10.85 2.81
CA ALA A 307 34.20 11.37 1.74
C ALA A 307 32.92 10.53 1.58
N TYR A 308 33.00 9.20 1.62
CA TYR A 308 31.82 8.32 1.58
C TYR A 308 30.90 8.49 2.80
N GLU A 309 31.45 8.78 3.98
CA GLU A 309 30.65 9.09 5.17
C GLU A 309 29.87 10.39 4.98
N LYS A 310 30.52 11.46 4.53
CA LYS A 310 29.87 12.75 4.20
C LYS A 310 28.78 12.59 3.14
N LEU A 311 29.06 11.84 2.07
CA LEU A 311 28.08 11.55 1.02
C LEU A 311 26.86 10.78 1.58
N MET A 312 27.06 9.86 2.52
CA MET A 312 25.96 9.16 3.17
C MET A 312 25.11 10.08 4.05
N GLU A 313 25.73 11.03 4.76
CA GLU A 313 25.01 12.04 5.52
C GLU A 313 24.20 12.97 4.61
N GLU A 314 24.79 13.45 3.52
CA GLU A 314 24.10 14.23 2.50
C GLU A 314 22.92 13.43 1.91
N TRP A 315 23.13 12.15 1.59
CA TRP A 315 22.08 11.26 1.09
C TRP A 315 20.88 11.14 2.05
N LYS A 316 21.15 11.01 3.36
CA LYS A 316 20.11 10.93 4.39
C LYS A 316 19.36 12.25 4.57
N LYS A 317 20.04 13.38 4.34
CA LYS A 317 19.43 14.73 4.40
C LYS A 317 18.55 15.00 3.19
N VAL A 318 18.89 14.47 2.01
CA VAL A 318 18.05 14.61 0.82
C VAL A 318 16.74 13.82 0.99
N GLY A 319 15.63 14.52 0.78
CA GLY A 319 14.28 14.00 1.01
C GLY A 319 13.90 12.80 0.12
N ARG A 320 12.61 12.44 0.19
CA ARG A 320 12.08 11.31 -0.58
C ARG A 320 12.11 11.63 -2.08
N VAL A 321 12.32 10.57 -2.86
CA VAL A 321 12.26 10.55 -4.32
C VAL A 321 11.20 9.52 -4.72
N ALA A 322 10.67 9.61 -5.94
CA ALA A 322 9.78 8.59 -6.49
C ALA A 322 10.40 7.18 -6.37
N GLY A 323 9.60 6.19 -6.00
CA GLY A 323 10.08 4.87 -5.54
C GLY A 323 11.08 4.19 -6.48
N GLU A 324 10.72 4.01 -7.75
CA GLU A 324 11.57 3.32 -8.72
C GLU A 324 12.92 4.02 -8.94
N MET A 325 12.90 5.34 -9.17
CA MET A 325 14.12 6.14 -9.36
C MET A 325 14.98 6.17 -8.09
N GLY A 326 14.35 6.30 -6.92
CA GLY A 326 15.06 6.31 -5.64
C GLY A 326 15.80 5.00 -5.35
N GLU A 327 15.18 3.86 -5.66
CA GLU A 327 15.80 2.54 -5.53
C GLU A 327 16.96 2.34 -6.50
N GLU A 328 16.83 2.78 -7.75
CA GLU A 328 17.90 2.70 -8.74
C GLU A 328 19.12 3.53 -8.31
N LEU A 329 18.90 4.79 -7.90
CA LEU A 329 19.97 5.66 -7.42
C LEU A 329 20.64 5.09 -6.17
N TRP A 330 19.87 4.52 -5.24
CA TRP A 330 20.42 3.89 -4.05
C TRP A 330 21.31 2.69 -4.40
N LYS A 331 20.87 1.86 -5.35
CA LYS A 331 21.64 0.70 -5.82
C LYS A 331 22.95 1.13 -6.46
N LYS A 332 22.96 2.20 -7.27
CA LYS A 332 24.19 2.75 -7.86
C LYS A 332 25.13 3.30 -6.80
N PHE A 333 24.61 4.11 -5.86
CA PHE A 333 25.38 4.64 -4.74
C PHE A 333 26.05 3.53 -3.91
N LEU A 334 25.27 2.51 -3.53
CA LEU A 334 25.77 1.38 -2.75
C LEU A 334 26.78 0.54 -3.55
N GLY A 335 26.53 0.34 -4.85
CA GLY A 335 27.45 -0.35 -5.74
C GLY A 335 28.83 0.33 -5.83
N ALA A 336 28.86 1.66 -5.96
CA ALA A 336 30.09 2.44 -5.95
C ALA A 336 30.84 2.31 -4.61
N LYS A 337 30.12 2.47 -3.50
CA LYS A 337 30.66 2.28 -2.15
C LYS A 337 31.23 0.88 -1.97
N ASP A 338 30.47 -0.16 -2.31
CA ASP A 338 30.89 -1.55 -2.14
C ASP A 338 32.12 -1.88 -2.98
N LYS A 339 32.24 -1.32 -4.20
CA LYS A 339 33.43 -1.45 -5.05
C LYS A 339 34.68 -0.91 -4.34
N PHE A 340 34.61 0.31 -3.80
CA PHE A 340 35.72 0.92 -3.05
C PHE A 340 36.10 0.09 -1.81
N TYR A 341 35.13 -0.27 -0.96
CA TYR A 341 35.41 -1.04 0.26
C TYR A 341 35.88 -2.47 -0.03
N LYS A 342 35.50 -3.05 -1.17
CA LYS A 342 36.05 -4.33 -1.64
C LYS A 342 37.52 -4.17 -2.05
N ALA A 343 37.87 -3.12 -2.80
CA ALA A 343 39.25 -2.81 -3.18
C ALA A 343 40.13 -2.53 -1.95
N LYS A 344 39.64 -1.71 -1.01
CA LYS A 344 40.31 -1.41 0.28
C LYS A 344 40.59 -2.70 1.06
N ARG A 345 39.58 -3.56 1.24
CA ARG A 345 39.76 -4.85 1.93
C ARG A 345 40.75 -5.77 1.22
N ALA A 346 40.73 -5.81 -0.10
CA ALA A 346 41.69 -6.61 -0.87
C ALA A 346 43.13 -6.09 -0.69
N HIS A 347 43.32 -4.76 -0.74
CA HIS A 347 44.64 -4.13 -0.54
C HIS A 347 45.22 -4.42 0.84
N PHE A 348 44.47 -4.12 1.91
CA PHE A 348 44.94 -4.38 3.28
C PHE A 348 45.00 -5.88 3.61
N GLY A 349 44.15 -6.70 2.98
CA GLY A 349 44.23 -8.16 3.08
C GLY A 349 45.51 -8.71 2.47
N ALA A 350 45.89 -8.26 1.28
CA ALA A 350 47.15 -8.64 0.63
C ALA A 350 48.36 -8.20 1.46
N MET A 351 48.37 -6.94 1.92
CA MET A 351 49.42 -6.43 2.81
C MET A 351 49.55 -7.26 4.10
N ARG A 352 48.43 -7.66 4.69
CA ARG A 352 48.44 -8.52 5.88
C ARG A 352 49.04 -9.90 5.60
N VAL A 353 48.71 -10.52 4.47
CA VAL A 353 49.29 -11.82 4.07
C VAL A 353 50.80 -11.69 3.87
N GLU A 354 51.28 -10.63 3.22
CA GLU A 354 52.72 -10.37 3.06
C GLU A 354 53.42 -10.17 4.41
N LEU A 355 52.80 -9.44 5.35
CA LEU A 355 53.34 -9.27 6.71
C LEU A 355 53.39 -10.60 7.48
N GLU A 356 52.37 -11.44 7.37
CA GLU A 356 52.32 -12.78 7.98
C GLU A 356 53.39 -13.72 7.38
N ASP A 357 53.61 -13.70 6.06
CA ASP A 357 54.68 -14.46 5.39
C ASP A 357 56.08 -13.97 5.81
N ASN A 358 56.31 -12.67 5.82
CA ASN A 358 57.55 -12.08 6.33
C ASN A 358 57.82 -12.48 7.78
N MET A 359 56.77 -12.53 8.61
CA MET A 359 56.87 -12.97 10.00
C MET A 359 57.26 -14.44 10.09
N ALA A 360 56.63 -15.32 9.31
CA ALA A 360 56.99 -16.74 9.27
C ALA A 360 58.46 -16.95 8.85
N ARG A 361 58.93 -16.23 7.84
CA ARG A 361 60.33 -16.26 7.37
C ARG A 361 61.29 -15.78 8.45
N LYS A 362 61.03 -14.63 9.09
CA LYS A 362 61.85 -14.14 10.22
C LYS A 362 61.81 -15.09 11.42
N MET A 363 60.68 -15.73 11.69
CA MET A 363 60.55 -16.71 12.78
C MET A 363 61.40 -17.96 12.52
N SER A 364 61.45 -18.42 11.26
CA SER A 364 62.35 -19.52 10.85
C SER A 364 63.81 -19.17 11.10
N ILE A 365 64.24 -17.96 10.71
CA ILE A 365 65.60 -17.46 10.96
C ILE A 365 65.90 -17.40 12.46
N LEU A 366 64.95 -16.87 13.25
CA LEU A 366 65.09 -16.78 14.71
C LEU A 366 65.28 -18.17 15.33
N ASN A 367 64.42 -19.13 14.98
CA ASN A 367 64.52 -20.50 15.47
C ASN A 367 65.87 -21.14 15.09
N ARG A 368 66.35 -20.91 13.86
CA ARG A 368 67.65 -21.41 13.43
C ARG A 368 68.80 -20.78 14.24
N ALA A 369 68.76 -19.46 14.45
CA ALA A 369 69.74 -18.76 15.28
C ALA A 369 69.73 -19.26 16.74
N GLU A 370 68.55 -19.54 17.31
CA GLU A 370 68.42 -20.10 18.65
C GLU A 370 69.02 -21.51 18.78
N VAL A 371 68.96 -22.33 17.73
CA VAL A 371 69.64 -23.64 17.70
C VAL A 371 71.16 -23.48 17.59
N LEU A 372 71.61 -22.54 16.76
CA LEU A 372 73.03 -22.29 16.51
C LEU A 372 73.75 -21.64 17.71
N LYS A 373 73.01 -20.97 18.62
CA LYS A 373 73.59 -20.23 19.75
C LYS A 373 74.50 -21.09 20.65
N ASP A 374 74.26 -22.40 20.67
CA ASP A 374 74.97 -23.34 21.52
C ASP A 374 76.01 -24.21 20.79
N ALA A 375 76.13 -24.07 19.47
CA ALA A 375 77.03 -24.86 18.65
C ALA A 375 78.51 -24.60 18.97
N THR A 376 79.34 -25.63 18.76
CA THR A 376 80.79 -25.61 19.05
C THR A 376 81.66 -25.53 17.79
N HIS A 377 81.04 -25.64 16.61
CA HIS A 377 81.70 -25.47 15.31
C HIS A 377 81.81 -23.98 14.96
N TRP A 378 82.82 -23.32 15.55
CA TRP A 378 82.90 -21.85 15.57
C TRP A 378 82.91 -21.19 14.20
N ASN A 379 83.62 -21.74 13.21
CA ASN A 379 83.78 -21.10 11.90
C ASN A 379 82.51 -21.25 11.05
N ASP A 380 82.01 -22.47 10.90
CA ASP A 380 80.81 -22.77 10.10
C ASP A 380 79.57 -22.08 10.68
N THR A 381 79.42 -22.09 12.00
CA THR A 381 78.31 -21.40 12.68
C THR A 381 78.40 -19.87 12.54
N THR A 382 79.62 -19.31 12.46
CA THR A 382 79.80 -17.87 12.23
C THR A 382 79.33 -17.49 10.83
N ALA A 383 79.67 -18.29 9.81
CA ALA A 383 79.22 -18.07 8.44
C ALA A 383 77.69 -18.12 8.37
N GLU A 384 77.09 -19.18 8.92
CA GLU A 384 75.65 -19.37 8.90
C GLU A 384 74.89 -18.25 9.65
N LEU A 385 75.37 -17.80 10.83
CA LEU A 385 74.74 -16.68 11.54
C LEU A 385 74.84 -15.34 10.77
N ASN A 386 75.88 -15.14 9.97
CA ASN A 386 76.00 -13.95 9.13
C ASN A 386 75.10 -14.04 7.89
N ASP A 387 74.93 -15.23 7.31
CA ASP A 387 73.98 -15.48 6.22
C ASP A 387 72.54 -15.25 6.69
N LEU A 388 72.18 -15.79 7.87
CA LEU A 388 70.89 -15.54 8.51
C LEU A 388 70.62 -14.05 8.79
N MET A 389 71.65 -13.30 9.19
CA MET A 389 71.53 -11.84 9.38
C MET A 389 71.30 -11.11 8.05
N THR A 390 71.92 -11.57 6.96
CA THR A 390 71.73 -11.02 5.63
C THR A 390 70.31 -11.32 5.13
N GLU A 391 69.84 -12.56 5.31
CA GLU A 391 68.48 -12.96 4.97
C GLU A 391 67.44 -12.18 5.80
N TRP A 392 67.67 -11.99 7.10
CA TRP A 392 66.80 -11.19 7.97
C TRP A 392 66.60 -9.77 7.47
N LYS A 393 67.69 -9.11 7.04
CA LYS A 393 67.66 -7.74 6.48
C LYS A 393 66.96 -7.68 5.13
N SER A 394 67.01 -8.76 4.34
CA SER A 394 66.34 -8.83 3.04
C SER A 394 64.82 -9.04 3.15
N ILE A 395 64.35 -9.60 4.27
CA ILE A 395 62.92 -9.79 4.52
C ILE A 395 62.28 -8.47 4.93
N GLY A 396 61.14 -8.17 4.31
CA GLY A 396 60.36 -6.96 4.55
C GLY A 396 59.83 -6.81 5.98
N PRO A 397 58.98 -5.78 6.20
CA PRO A 397 58.42 -5.52 7.52
C PRO A 397 57.54 -6.70 7.99
N VAL A 398 57.39 -6.81 9.32
CA VAL A 398 56.50 -7.76 9.99
C VAL A 398 55.50 -6.97 10.85
N PRO A 399 54.42 -7.61 11.37
CA PRO A 399 53.49 -6.93 12.25
C PRO A 399 54.22 -6.24 13.41
N ARG A 400 53.88 -4.97 13.66
CA ARG A 400 54.58 -4.12 14.64
C ARG A 400 54.67 -4.76 16.03
N GLU A 401 53.65 -5.50 16.43
CA GLU A 401 53.56 -6.22 17.71
C GLU A 401 54.70 -7.24 17.93
N HIS A 402 55.20 -7.87 16.86
CA HIS A 402 56.21 -8.93 16.93
C HIS A 402 57.59 -8.49 16.44
N SER A 403 57.67 -7.38 15.70
CA SER A 403 58.91 -6.91 15.08
C SER A 403 60.05 -6.73 16.07
N GLN A 404 59.77 -6.07 17.20
CA GLN A 404 60.80 -5.75 18.20
C GLN A 404 61.26 -6.99 18.98
N ASP A 405 60.33 -7.80 19.50
CA ASP A 405 60.66 -9.02 20.26
C ASP A 405 61.49 -9.99 19.42
N MET A 406 61.07 -10.27 18.18
CA MET A 406 61.78 -11.20 17.32
C MET A 406 63.20 -10.70 17.00
N TRP A 407 63.37 -9.39 16.82
CA TRP A 407 64.68 -8.78 16.58
C TRP A 407 65.60 -8.88 17.81
N GLU A 408 65.10 -8.55 19.00
CA GLU A 408 65.84 -8.62 20.25
C GLU A 408 66.28 -10.06 20.54
N ARG A 409 65.41 -11.05 20.34
CA ARG A 409 65.73 -12.47 20.52
C ARG A 409 66.78 -12.97 19.54
N PHE A 410 66.70 -12.55 18.27
CA PHE A 410 67.70 -12.91 17.26
C PHE A 410 69.08 -12.34 17.62
N LEU A 411 69.12 -11.06 17.99
CA LEU A 411 70.35 -10.41 18.46
C LEU A 411 70.92 -11.07 19.72
N ALA A 412 70.06 -11.45 20.68
CA ALA A 412 70.47 -12.14 21.90
C ALA A 412 71.09 -13.51 21.60
N ALA A 413 70.48 -14.31 20.71
CA ALA A 413 71.02 -15.60 20.29
C ALA A 413 72.39 -15.45 19.60
N ARG A 414 72.51 -14.46 18.71
CA ARG A 414 73.77 -14.15 18.02
C ARG A 414 74.84 -13.69 19.02
N LYS A 415 74.50 -12.76 19.92
CA LYS A 415 75.40 -12.25 20.97
C LYS A 415 75.92 -13.38 21.85
N HIS A 416 75.04 -14.27 22.31
CA HIS A 416 75.41 -15.41 23.13
C HIS A 416 76.45 -16.33 22.47
N PHE A 417 76.28 -16.62 21.17
CA PHE A 417 77.25 -17.41 20.41
C PHE A 417 78.63 -16.73 20.35
N PHE A 418 78.67 -15.43 20.01
CA PHE A 418 79.94 -14.70 19.90
C PHE A 418 80.63 -14.53 21.26
N GLU A 419 79.89 -14.27 22.35
CA GLU A 419 80.44 -14.24 23.71
C GLU A 419 81.04 -15.59 24.11
N ARG A 420 80.38 -16.70 23.77
CA ARG A 420 80.92 -18.05 24.01
C ARG A 420 82.18 -18.32 23.19
N LYS A 421 82.20 -17.90 21.91
CA LYS A 421 83.37 -18.03 21.03
C LYS A 421 84.55 -17.23 21.56
N ASP A 422 84.31 -16.00 22.00
CA ASP A 422 85.33 -15.12 22.57
C ASP A 422 85.86 -15.67 23.91
N ALA A 423 84.98 -16.17 24.78
CA ALA A 423 85.37 -16.83 26.02
C ALA A 423 86.21 -18.10 25.76
N ALA A 424 85.85 -18.90 24.74
CA ALA A 424 86.64 -20.06 24.35
C ALA A 424 88.01 -19.66 23.78
N ARG A 425 88.10 -18.55 23.06
CA ARG A 425 89.34 -17.98 22.55
C ARG A 425 90.23 -17.44 23.68
N GLU A 426 89.68 -16.70 24.65
CA GLU A 426 90.42 -16.21 25.81
C GLU A 426 90.89 -17.35 26.70
N LYS A 427 90.07 -18.38 26.98
CA LYS A 427 90.53 -19.58 27.70
C LYS A 427 91.69 -20.29 27.00
N ARG A 428 91.67 -20.38 25.67
CA ARG A 428 92.80 -20.95 24.89
C ARG A 428 94.06 -20.09 25.04
N LYS A 429 93.91 -18.77 25.01
CA LYS A 429 95.01 -17.81 25.17
C LYS A 429 95.58 -17.81 26.59
N GLU A 430 94.74 -17.81 27.62
CA GLU A 430 95.15 -17.95 29.03
C GLU A 430 95.87 -19.27 29.28
N HIS A 431 95.37 -20.37 28.70
CA HIS A 431 96.03 -21.66 28.81
C HIS A 431 97.42 -21.64 28.15
N GLN A 432 97.55 -21.03 26.97
CA GLN A 432 98.83 -20.83 26.29
C GLN A 432 99.78 -19.94 27.11
N GLU A 433 99.30 -18.84 27.69
CA GLU A 433 100.12 -17.93 28.49
C GLU A 433 100.54 -18.57 29.82
N ARG A 434 99.67 -19.37 30.44
CA ARG A 434 99.99 -20.16 31.64
C ARG A 434 101.04 -21.24 31.35
N GLN A 435 100.90 -21.97 30.25
CA GLN A 435 101.93 -22.94 29.85
C GLN A 435 103.27 -22.24 29.59
N LYS A 436 103.25 -21.06 28.99
CA LYS A 436 104.45 -20.26 28.74
C LYS A 436 105.07 -19.74 30.06
N SER A 437 104.28 -19.23 30.99
CA SER A 437 104.78 -18.72 32.28
C SER A 437 105.33 -19.85 33.16
N GLU A 438 104.68 -21.01 33.21
CA GLU A 438 105.17 -22.21 33.89
C GLU A 438 106.51 -22.69 33.30
N ARG A 439 106.66 -22.66 31.97
CA ARG A 439 107.93 -22.98 31.30
C ARG A 439 109.05 -22.00 31.69
N ILE A 440 108.77 -20.70 31.69
CA ILE A 440 109.75 -19.66 32.06
C ILE A 440 110.15 -19.80 33.54
N SER A 441 109.20 -20.08 34.43
CA SER A 441 109.46 -20.26 35.86
C SER A 441 110.36 -21.47 36.13
N ARG A 442 110.08 -22.63 35.51
CA ARG A 442 110.94 -23.83 35.63
C ARG A 442 112.36 -23.55 35.11
N ALA A 443 112.47 -22.85 33.98
CA ALA A 443 113.77 -22.48 33.41
C ALA A 443 114.56 -21.52 34.34
N LYS A 444 113.89 -20.55 34.98
CA LYS A 444 114.54 -19.65 35.97
C LYS A 444 115.01 -20.40 37.21
N HIS A 445 114.19 -21.32 37.74
CA HIS A 445 114.58 -22.12 38.91
C HIS A 445 115.79 -23.00 38.61
N PHE A 446 115.82 -23.65 37.43
CA PHE A 446 116.95 -24.45 36.98
C PHE A 446 118.21 -23.61 36.75
N ALA A 447 118.08 -22.38 36.24
CA ALA A 447 119.20 -21.45 36.10
C ALA A 447 119.80 -21.05 37.45
N HIS A 448 118.96 -20.70 38.44
CA HIS A 448 119.43 -20.38 39.79
C HIS A 448 120.16 -21.55 40.46
N GLN A 449 119.65 -22.78 40.34
CA GLN A 449 120.35 -23.96 40.87
C GLN A 449 121.73 -24.14 40.24
N LEU A 450 121.87 -23.90 38.93
CA LEU A 450 123.16 -23.96 38.26
C LEU A 450 124.11 -22.84 38.70
N GLU A 451 123.60 -21.64 38.98
CA GLU A 451 124.40 -20.52 39.51
C GLU A 451 124.95 -20.83 40.90
N ASP A 452 124.12 -21.34 41.81
CA ASP A 452 124.53 -21.71 43.17
C ASP A 452 125.61 -22.81 43.13
N GLU A 453 125.40 -23.83 42.30
CA GLU A 453 126.38 -24.90 42.12
C GLU A 453 127.70 -24.37 41.51
N ILE A 454 127.63 -23.48 40.52
CA ILE A 454 128.85 -22.88 39.92
C ILE A 454 129.64 -22.13 41.00
N LYS A 455 128.96 -21.36 41.85
CA LYS A 455 129.60 -20.60 42.93
C LYS A 455 130.32 -21.51 43.93
N GLU A 456 129.70 -22.62 44.32
CA GLU A 456 130.31 -23.61 45.21
C GLU A 456 131.59 -24.21 44.59
N HIS A 457 131.54 -24.60 43.31
CA HIS A 457 132.73 -25.11 42.59
C HIS A 457 133.81 -24.05 42.38
N GLU A 458 133.47 -22.75 42.35
CA GLU A 458 134.44 -21.64 42.26
C GLU A 458 135.17 -21.43 43.58
N GLU A 459 134.46 -21.54 44.71
CA GLU A 459 135.03 -21.48 46.05
C GLU A 459 135.97 -22.68 46.28
N GLU A 460 135.57 -23.90 45.92
CA GLU A 460 136.44 -25.09 45.96
C GLU A 460 137.72 -24.91 45.11
N LEU A 461 137.60 -24.32 43.92
CA LEU A 461 138.76 -24.03 43.07
C LEU A 461 139.70 -23.00 43.68
N ALA A 462 139.17 -21.98 44.36
CA ALA A 462 139.97 -21.00 45.06
C ALA A 462 140.75 -21.64 46.21
N ASP A 463 140.11 -22.53 46.97
CA ASP A 463 140.74 -23.27 48.05
C ASP A 463 141.85 -24.20 47.55
N PHE A 464 141.61 -24.94 46.46
CA PHE A 464 142.65 -25.80 45.86
C PHE A 464 143.84 -25.00 45.30
N LYS A 465 143.60 -23.81 44.73
CA LYS A 465 144.69 -22.91 44.26
C LYS A 465 145.51 -22.37 45.42
N ASN A 466 144.86 -21.92 46.49
CA ASN A 466 145.54 -21.48 47.72
C ASN A 466 146.37 -22.62 48.33
N GLY A 467 145.89 -23.86 48.21
CA GLY A 467 146.61 -25.07 48.60
C GLY A 467 147.91 -25.29 47.81
N ILE A 468 147.95 -24.93 46.52
CA ILE A 468 149.16 -25.01 45.68
C ILE A 468 150.20 -23.93 46.06
N GLU A 469 149.76 -22.70 46.34
CA GLU A 469 150.69 -21.60 46.67
C GLU A 469 151.43 -21.82 47.99
N ASN A 470 150.84 -22.56 48.93
CA ASN A 470 151.37 -22.75 50.29
C ASN A 470 152.16 -24.06 50.50
N ILE A 471 152.64 -24.72 49.44
CA ILE A 471 153.37 -25.99 49.57
C ILE A 471 154.82 -25.76 50.04
N THR A 472 155.20 -26.40 51.16
CA THR A 472 156.56 -26.33 51.74
C THR A 472 157.53 -27.27 51.00
N PRO A 473 158.78 -26.85 50.66
CA PRO A 473 159.69 -27.68 49.85
C PRO A 473 160.13 -28.95 50.58
N GLY A 474 159.89 -30.13 49.99
CA GLY A 474 160.28 -31.43 50.52
C GLY A 474 160.03 -32.56 49.53
N LYS A 475 160.51 -33.78 49.82
CA LYS A 475 160.44 -34.95 48.90
C LYS A 475 159.01 -35.31 48.40
N LYS A 476 157.95 -34.80 49.04
CA LYS A 476 156.53 -35.03 48.68
C LYS A 476 155.78 -33.78 48.18
N ALA A 477 156.45 -32.64 48.07
CA ALA A 477 155.84 -31.39 47.60
C ALA A 477 155.32 -31.53 46.16
N GLU A 478 156.09 -32.21 45.30
CA GLU A 478 155.73 -32.40 43.89
C GLU A 478 154.49 -33.30 43.72
N GLU A 479 154.35 -34.36 44.52
CA GLU A 479 153.18 -35.26 44.47
C GLU A 479 151.88 -34.54 44.93
N LEU A 480 151.96 -33.74 46.00
CA LEU A 480 150.80 -32.99 46.50
C LEU A 480 150.37 -31.90 45.53
N LYS A 481 151.34 -31.20 44.94
CA LYS A 481 151.09 -30.21 43.89
C LYS A 481 150.39 -30.86 42.69
N GLN A 482 150.87 -32.03 42.26
CA GLN A 482 150.28 -32.74 41.13
C GLN A 482 148.88 -33.28 41.44
N HIS A 483 148.58 -33.65 42.69
CA HIS A 483 147.23 -34.03 43.10
C HIS A 483 146.26 -32.84 43.10
N LEU A 484 146.66 -31.69 43.66
CA LEU A 484 145.86 -30.46 43.64
C LEU A 484 145.68 -29.92 42.21
N GLU A 485 146.70 -30.01 41.35
CA GLU A 485 146.58 -29.67 39.93
C GLU A 485 145.55 -30.55 39.22
N ASN A 486 145.50 -31.84 39.53
CA ASN A 486 144.49 -32.76 39.00
C ASN A 486 143.07 -32.43 39.51
N LEU A 487 142.91 -32.10 40.80
CA LEU A 487 141.63 -31.66 41.37
C LEU A 487 141.15 -30.34 40.75
N ILE A 488 142.04 -29.35 40.61
CA ILE A 488 141.75 -28.09 39.92
C ILE A 488 141.31 -28.36 38.49
N LYS A 489 141.99 -29.27 37.78
CA LYS A 489 141.62 -29.65 36.41
C LYS A 489 140.25 -30.33 36.35
N GLU A 490 139.91 -31.16 37.33
CA GLU A 490 138.61 -31.83 37.38
C GLU A 490 137.47 -30.87 37.72
N VAL A 491 137.62 -30.03 38.75
CA VAL A 491 136.61 -29.05 39.15
C VAL A 491 136.45 -27.98 38.09
N SER A 492 137.53 -27.45 37.50
CA SER A 492 137.43 -26.49 36.39
C SER A 492 136.72 -27.05 35.17
N ALA A 493 136.92 -28.32 34.82
CA ALA A 493 136.18 -28.97 33.74
C ALA A 493 134.68 -29.17 34.06
N LYS A 494 134.31 -29.45 35.33
CA LYS A 494 132.91 -29.51 35.77
C LYS A 494 132.27 -28.12 35.74
N LEU A 495 133.03 -27.09 36.14
CA LEU A 495 132.59 -25.71 36.18
C LEU A 495 132.35 -25.13 34.79
N GLU A 496 133.24 -25.41 33.82
CA GLU A 496 132.99 -25.10 32.41
C GLU A 496 131.72 -25.76 31.88
N LYS A 497 131.50 -27.06 32.18
CA LYS A 497 130.29 -27.77 31.76
C LYS A 497 129.02 -27.16 32.37
N LYS A 498 129.05 -26.77 33.66
CA LYS A 498 127.91 -26.11 34.32
C LYS A 498 127.68 -24.70 33.80
N ARG A 499 128.73 -23.90 33.59
CA ARG A 499 128.64 -22.57 32.94
C ARG A 499 128.05 -22.66 31.54
N LYS A 500 128.44 -23.66 30.74
CA LYS A 500 127.85 -23.91 29.41
C LYS A 500 126.38 -24.30 29.50
N LYS A 501 125.99 -25.15 30.46
CA LYS A 501 124.57 -25.50 30.70
C LYS A 501 123.75 -24.30 31.17
N LEU A 502 124.30 -23.43 32.01
CA LEU A 502 123.64 -22.19 32.43
C LEU A 502 123.43 -21.25 31.24
N GLN A 503 124.44 -21.09 30.38
CA GLN A 503 124.34 -20.30 29.16
C GLN A 503 123.31 -20.89 28.16
N GLU A 504 123.21 -22.21 28.06
CA GLU A 504 122.18 -22.90 27.26
C GLU A 504 120.78 -22.72 27.86
N ALA A 505 120.61 -22.76 29.19
CA ALA A 505 119.33 -22.54 29.86
C ALA A 505 118.85 -21.08 29.73
N LEU A 506 119.75 -20.11 29.86
CA LEU A 506 119.46 -18.68 29.63
C LEU A 506 119.22 -18.40 28.13
N GLY A 507 120.02 -19.01 27.25
CA GLY A 507 119.86 -18.91 25.80
C GLY A 507 118.61 -19.60 25.26
N GLN A 508 118.07 -20.61 25.94
CA GLN A 508 116.75 -21.21 25.62
C GLN A 508 115.58 -20.34 26.11
N ASN A 509 115.80 -19.47 27.11
CA ASN A 509 114.82 -18.46 27.52
C ASN A 509 114.83 -17.23 26.59
N GLU A 510 115.96 -16.91 25.96
CA GLU A 510 116.08 -15.81 24.97
C GLU A 510 115.78 -16.24 23.53
N LYS A 511 115.88 -17.54 23.21
CA LYS A 511 115.36 -18.08 21.95
C LYS A 511 113.83 -18.07 21.96
N LYS A 512 113.30 -16.90 21.64
CA LYS A 512 111.98 -16.71 21.03
C LYS A 512 111.66 -17.89 20.11
N PRO A 513 110.51 -18.57 20.26
CA PRO A 513 109.92 -19.23 19.11
C PRO A 513 109.54 -18.14 18.10
N ALA A 514 110.36 -17.98 17.07
CA ALA A 514 109.94 -17.40 15.82
C ALA A 514 109.19 -18.48 15.04
N ARG A 515 107.87 -18.25 14.88
CA ARG A 515 106.76 -19.06 14.30
C ARG A 515 105.74 -19.27 15.42
N ASP A 516 104.68 -18.46 15.52
CA ASP A 516 103.66 -18.25 14.47
C ASP A 516 103.29 -16.76 14.30
N LYS A 517 103.65 -16.21 13.15
CA LYS A 517 102.98 -15.03 12.56
C LYS A 517 102.68 -15.38 11.11
N GLU A 518 101.61 -16.14 10.92
CA GLU A 518 100.90 -16.24 9.64
C GLU A 518 99.43 -16.49 9.95
N SER A 519 98.73 -15.41 10.32
CA SER A 519 97.32 -15.12 9.97
C SER A 519 96.83 -13.94 10.82
N GLN A 520 97.38 -12.75 10.56
CA GLN A 520 96.67 -11.50 10.83
C GLN A 520 96.69 -10.71 9.53
N ALA A 521 95.62 -10.85 8.76
CA ALA A 521 95.18 -9.81 7.84
C ALA A 521 94.48 -8.73 8.67
N PRO A 522 94.59 -7.45 8.28
CA PRO A 522 94.36 -6.32 9.17
C PRO A 522 92.87 -6.00 9.33
N ALA A 523 92.54 -5.52 10.52
CA ALA A 523 91.35 -4.75 10.76
C ALA A 523 91.49 -3.41 10.02
N GLU A 524 90.71 -3.24 8.97
CA GLU A 524 90.44 -1.95 8.37
C GLU A 524 89.02 -1.50 8.77
N THR A 525 89.03 -0.39 9.50
CA THR A 525 88.14 0.76 9.34
C THR A 525 86.70 0.63 9.80
N SER A 526 86.44 1.25 10.95
CA SER A 526 85.18 1.88 11.31
C SER A 526 84.60 2.68 10.14
N SER A 527 83.34 2.41 9.77
CA SER A 527 82.47 3.36 9.12
C SER A 527 81.12 3.39 9.84
N GLU A 528 80.90 4.51 10.50
CA GLU A 528 79.63 5.20 10.77
C GLU A 528 78.39 4.33 10.99
N ILE A 529 78.02 4.23 12.27
CA ILE A 529 76.62 4.17 12.68
C ILE A 529 76.03 5.54 12.34
N VAL A 530 75.40 5.65 11.17
CA VAL A 530 74.43 6.71 10.90
C VAL A 530 73.14 6.29 11.59
N GLU A 531 72.87 6.89 12.75
CA GLU A 531 71.52 7.11 13.21
C GLU A 531 70.82 7.96 12.15
N ASP A 532 70.01 7.34 11.29
CA ASP A 532 69.03 8.08 10.52
C ASP A 532 67.64 7.77 11.07
N ASN A 533 67.05 8.88 11.52
CA ASN A 533 65.76 9.06 12.12
C ASN A 533 64.67 8.25 11.42
N ASN A 534 63.95 7.47 12.22
CA ASN A 534 62.64 6.95 11.87
C ASN A 534 61.66 8.12 11.99
N ASP A 535 61.52 8.88 10.90
CA ASP A 535 60.56 9.96 10.77
C ASP A 535 59.13 9.40 10.77
N GLU A 536 58.30 10.00 11.62
CA GLU A 536 56.90 9.69 11.81
C GLU A 536 56.10 10.15 10.59
N GLY A 537 55.99 9.28 9.59
CA GLY A 537 54.99 9.42 8.53
C GLY A 537 53.59 9.05 9.03
N GLN A 538 52.82 10.06 9.43
CA GLN A 538 51.36 9.98 9.52
C GLN A 538 50.77 9.64 8.13
N VAL A 539 50.12 8.47 8.01
CA VAL A 539 49.01 8.18 7.07
C VAL A 539 48.02 7.24 7.74
#